data_AF-A0AAD9AY16-F1
#
_entry.id   AF-A0AAD9AY16-F1
#
_cell.length_a   1.000
_cell.length_b   1.000
_cell.length_c   1.000
_cell.angle_alpha   90.00
_cell.angle_beta   90.00
_cell.angle_gamma   90.00
#
_symmetry.space_group_name_H-M   'P 1'
#
loop_
_entity.id
_entity.type
_entity.pdbx_description
1 polymer ?
#
loop_
_entity_poly.entity_id
_entity_poly.type
_entity_poly.pdbx_seq_one_letter_code
_entity_poly.pdbx_strand_id
1 'polypeptide(L)'
;MASLPQSGILLEAEEFQNYGGWILDSQFDSEMGSPYLLAHGNGKPVADATTVLSTEKGHYHVWVRAKDWVPDHHPGQFTLTINESTLDTVFGTNNEDWSWQYAGIMDLPHGDTSVMLHDLTGFCGRCDAIFFSLEDTPPPSENNDEARAWRRKLRELPENPVDAGSYDVVVVGGGIPGCTAALAAARLGNRVALVQDRPKLGGNASVEIGLSPREADDMHHGHTLFFRTKMANAAVSFPVVPWAIEVAKDYSDLRGQLREPGLENGTGPFVVPPNFVPDPTADMRMKGPLTHFWEYGQWLDPYTNGEHIRDHLLCAIYGTFHNVKTMEPENYANLDFDWVTFVAAQGEFKRYKGDYVLAETDIRDHKAFPDAVVQNAGAFCLHYPGDEKYDFRLRAWEWDERDKKPYDIPFRCLFSTNISNLMMAGKHISTTHIGGSNAKFMANGGQHALATAAAAHLCKKYQTTPRGIHDNHLQELKATTGNLGQGIWDRKSDNRL
;
A
#
# COMPACT_ATOMS: atom_id res chain seq x y z
N MET A 1 15.63 -17.37 -28.17
CA MET A 1 14.79 -16.22 -27.80
C MET A 1 14.46 -15.44 -29.06
N ALA A 2 13.34 -14.72 -29.09
CA ALA A 2 13.15 -13.64 -30.04
C ALA A 2 14.16 -12.52 -29.73
N SER A 3 14.56 -11.73 -30.73
CA SER A 3 15.35 -10.52 -30.48
C SER A 3 14.47 -9.46 -29.80
N LEU A 4 14.93 -8.89 -28.70
CA LEU A 4 14.31 -7.70 -28.10
C LEU A 4 14.74 -6.44 -28.88
N PRO A 5 13.90 -5.38 -28.93
CA PRO A 5 14.29 -4.12 -29.58
C PRO A 5 15.51 -3.52 -28.87
N GLN A 6 16.53 -3.13 -29.63
CA GLN A 6 17.82 -2.65 -29.10
C GLN A 6 17.94 -1.13 -29.06
N SER A 7 17.06 -0.41 -29.76
CA SER A 7 17.10 1.03 -29.95
C SER A 7 15.72 1.69 -29.83
N GLY A 8 15.71 2.88 -29.26
CA GLY A 8 14.49 3.62 -28.94
C GLY A 8 14.64 4.41 -27.64
N ILE A 9 13.55 5.06 -27.23
CA ILE A 9 13.45 5.82 -25.98
C ILE A 9 12.38 5.14 -25.13
N LEU A 10 12.75 4.68 -23.94
CA LEU A 10 11.82 4.20 -22.91
C LEU A 10 11.56 5.34 -21.93
N LEU A 11 10.31 5.78 -21.84
CA LEU A 11 9.81 6.72 -20.85
C LEU A 11 9.01 5.93 -19.80
N GLU A 12 9.49 5.89 -18.57
CA GLU A 12 8.80 5.23 -17.45
C GLU A 12 7.93 6.22 -16.65
N ALA A 13 6.91 5.70 -15.95
CA ALA A 13 5.90 6.49 -15.25
C ALA A 13 6.47 7.54 -14.28
N GLU A 14 7.56 7.21 -13.57
CA GLU A 14 8.18 8.14 -12.62
C GLU A 14 8.89 9.33 -13.29
N GLU A 15 9.18 9.24 -14.60
CA GLU A 15 9.88 10.26 -15.38
C GLU A 15 8.95 11.39 -15.90
N PHE A 16 7.65 11.31 -15.62
CA PHE A 16 6.74 12.41 -15.90
C PHE A 16 7.02 13.61 -14.98
N GLN A 17 7.34 14.77 -15.57
CA GLN A 17 7.69 15.98 -14.81
C GLN A 17 6.50 16.59 -14.04
N ASN A 18 5.29 16.38 -14.53
CA ASN A 18 4.05 16.80 -13.89
C ASN A 18 2.99 15.70 -14.05
N TYR A 19 2.52 15.12 -12.95
CA TYR A 19 1.46 14.10 -12.98
C TYR A 19 0.05 14.68 -13.15
N GLY A 20 -0.13 16.01 -13.04
CA GLY A 20 -1.45 16.63 -13.11
C GLY A 20 -2.34 16.15 -11.95
N GLY A 21 -3.36 15.35 -12.27
CA GLY A 21 -4.19 14.63 -11.31
C GLY A 21 -3.96 13.11 -11.28
N TRP A 22 -3.06 12.58 -12.10
CA TRP A 22 -2.56 11.21 -11.98
C TRP A 22 -1.70 11.06 -10.73
N ILE A 23 -1.58 9.83 -10.23
CA ILE A 23 -0.77 9.51 -9.04
C ILE A 23 0.20 8.39 -9.37
N LEU A 24 1.46 8.52 -8.96
CA LEU A 24 2.44 7.44 -9.03
C LEU A 24 2.17 6.41 -7.93
N ASP A 25 1.85 5.18 -8.33
CA ASP A 25 1.72 4.03 -7.43
C ASP A 25 2.95 3.11 -7.60
N SER A 26 3.61 2.80 -6.49
CA SER A 26 4.71 1.82 -6.42
C SER A 26 4.43 0.68 -5.44
N GLN A 27 3.21 0.58 -4.88
CA GLN A 27 2.86 -0.44 -3.89
C GLN A 27 3.05 -1.87 -4.43
N PHE A 28 2.82 -2.07 -5.73
CA PHE A 28 2.83 -3.37 -6.37
C PHE A 28 4.10 -3.64 -7.20
N ASP A 29 5.17 -2.85 -7.04
CA ASP A 29 6.43 -3.00 -7.80
C ASP A 29 6.99 -4.44 -7.77
N SER A 30 6.87 -5.17 -6.66
CA SER A 30 7.32 -6.57 -6.61
C SER A 30 6.44 -7.58 -7.35
N GLU A 31 5.18 -7.23 -7.63
CA GLU A 31 4.29 -7.98 -8.54
C GLU A 31 4.54 -7.52 -9.99
N MET A 32 4.75 -6.21 -10.18
CA MET A 32 4.70 -5.53 -11.48
C MET A 32 6.02 -5.35 -12.23
N GLY A 33 7.12 -5.26 -11.50
CA GLY A 33 8.46 -4.96 -12.01
C GLY A 33 8.75 -3.47 -12.22
N SER A 34 7.75 -2.62 -11.98
CA SER A 34 7.85 -1.16 -12.08
C SER A 34 6.69 -0.45 -11.35
N PRO A 35 6.89 0.83 -10.93
CA PRO A 35 5.80 1.76 -10.62
C PRO A 35 4.97 2.12 -11.85
N TYR A 36 3.81 2.75 -11.64
CA TYR A 36 2.97 3.27 -12.74
C TYR A 36 2.16 4.50 -12.35
N LEU A 37 1.68 5.26 -13.35
CA LEU A 37 0.71 6.33 -13.17
C LEU A 37 -0.73 5.78 -13.16
N LEU A 38 -1.51 6.27 -12.20
CA LEU A 38 -2.90 5.88 -11.95
C LEU A 38 -3.83 7.10 -11.98
N ALA A 39 -4.82 7.10 -12.87
CA ALA A 39 -5.85 8.14 -13.00
C ALA A 39 -7.01 7.92 -12.00
N HIS A 40 -6.76 8.20 -10.72
CA HIS A 40 -7.69 7.92 -9.62
C HIS A 40 -8.71 9.06 -9.37
N GLY A 41 -9.58 9.30 -10.37
CA GLY A 41 -10.53 10.42 -10.38
C GLY A 41 -11.89 10.18 -9.72
N ASN A 42 -12.18 8.95 -9.27
CA ASN A 42 -13.48 8.52 -8.72
C ASN A 42 -14.67 8.80 -9.66
N GLY A 43 -14.50 8.52 -10.96
CA GLY A 43 -15.51 8.72 -12.01
C GLY A 43 -15.62 10.14 -12.56
N LYS A 44 -14.59 10.97 -12.32
CA LYS A 44 -14.39 12.28 -12.93
C LYS A 44 -12.97 12.28 -13.53
N PRO A 45 -12.78 12.54 -14.85
CA PRO A 45 -11.46 12.56 -15.46
C PRO A 45 -10.46 13.43 -14.70
N VAL A 46 -9.25 12.91 -14.46
CA VAL A 46 -8.17 13.65 -13.80
C VAL A 46 -7.48 14.63 -14.76
N ALA A 47 -6.79 15.64 -14.22
CA ALA A 47 -5.97 16.53 -15.03
C ALA A 47 -4.75 15.79 -15.63
N ASP A 48 -4.39 16.15 -16.86
CA ASP A 48 -3.41 15.42 -17.66
C ASP A 48 -2.01 15.35 -17.02
N ALA A 49 -1.36 14.18 -17.13
CA ALA A 49 0.06 14.04 -16.84
C ALA A 49 0.87 14.45 -18.07
N THR A 50 1.90 15.28 -17.88
CA THR A 50 2.69 15.89 -18.95
C THR A 50 4.18 15.77 -18.69
N THR A 51 4.95 15.50 -19.74
CA THR A 51 6.42 15.56 -19.70
C THR A 51 6.99 15.99 -21.05
N VAL A 52 8.29 16.27 -21.09
CA VAL A 52 9.04 16.59 -22.31
C VAL A 52 10.28 15.71 -22.34
N LEU A 53 10.53 15.07 -23.47
CA LEU A 53 11.71 14.23 -23.73
C LEU A 53 12.45 14.73 -24.97
N SER A 54 13.75 14.49 -25.03
CA SER A 54 14.57 14.81 -26.21
C SER A 54 14.54 13.63 -27.19
N THR A 55 14.07 13.86 -28.40
CA THR A 55 14.11 12.87 -29.50
C THR A 55 15.20 13.18 -30.50
N GLU A 56 15.68 12.12 -31.17
CA GLU A 56 16.39 12.24 -32.43
C GLU A 56 15.39 12.18 -33.59
N LYS A 57 15.77 12.70 -34.77
CA LYS A 57 14.90 12.60 -35.94
C LYS A 57 14.76 11.15 -36.38
N GLY A 58 13.55 10.60 -36.35
CA GLY A 58 13.30 9.20 -36.68
C GLY A 58 11.84 8.85 -36.96
N HIS A 59 11.64 7.66 -37.53
CA HIS A 59 10.35 7.00 -37.64
C HIS A 59 10.21 6.07 -36.45
N TYR A 60 9.26 6.34 -35.54
CA TYR A 60 9.14 5.63 -34.27
C TYR A 60 7.87 4.78 -34.22
N HIS A 61 8.03 3.51 -33.85
CA HIS A 61 6.96 2.61 -33.44
C HIS A 61 6.62 2.88 -31.98
N VAL A 62 5.41 3.33 -31.69
CA VAL A 62 4.98 3.71 -30.33
C VAL A 62 4.25 2.56 -29.66
N TRP A 63 4.69 2.22 -28.45
CA TRP A 63 4.08 1.20 -27.59
C TRP A 63 3.79 1.79 -26.21
N VAL A 64 2.66 1.44 -25.60
CA VAL A 64 2.28 1.86 -24.24
C VAL A 64 2.03 0.62 -23.39
N ARG A 65 2.70 0.48 -22.24
CA ARG A 65 2.40 -0.56 -21.27
C ARG A 65 1.28 -0.09 -20.34
N ALA A 66 0.14 -0.75 -20.45
CA ALA A 66 -1.09 -0.44 -19.73
C ALA A 66 -1.76 -1.73 -19.25
N LYS A 67 -2.73 -1.60 -18.33
CA LYS A 67 -3.60 -2.69 -17.87
C LYS A 67 -5.05 -2.35 -18.14
N ASP A 68 -5.79 -3.30 -18.69
CA ASP A 68 -7.24 -3.30 -18.63
C ASP A 68 -7.66 -3.99 -17.33
N TRP A 69 -8.05 -3.19 -16.34
CA TRP A 69 -8.19 -3.67 -14.97
C TRP A 69 -9.56 -4.25 -14.63
N VAL A 70 -10.56 -4.02 -15.49
CA VAL A 70 -11.78 -4.82 -15.53
C VAL A 70 -12.10 -5.12 -17.00
N PRO A 71 -11.57 -6.24 -17.53
CA PRO A 71 -11.90 -6.75 -18.86
C PRO A 71 -13.41 -6.81 -19.11
N ASP A 72 -13.77 -6.84 -20.39
CA ASP A 72 -15.12 -6.70 -20.97
C ASP A 72 -15.81 -5.35 -20.73
N HIS A 73 -15.38 -4.55 -19.74
CA HIS A 73 -15.98 -3.25 -19.39
C HIS A 73 -15.05 -2.05 -19.59
N HIS A 74 -13.74 -2.25 -19.55
CA HIS A 74 -12.71 -1.24 -19.83
C HIS A 74 -12.89 0.08 -19.05
N PRO A 75 -13.00 0.10 -17.71
CA PRO A 75 -13.30 1.34 -17.00
C PRO A 75 -12.12 2.33 -16.94
N GLY A 76 -10.87 1.88 -17.08
CA GLY A 76 -9.68 2.73 -16.95
C GLY A 76 -9.12 3.27 -18.27
N GLN A 77 -9.94 3.95 -19.07
CA GLN A 77 -9.53 4.38 -20.42
C GLN A 77 -8.76 5.70 -20.42
N PHE A 78 -7.74 5.78 -21.26
CA PHE A 78 -6.95 7.00 -21.49
C PHE A 78 -6.40 7.06 -22.92
N THR A 79 -6.00 8.25 -23.37
CA THR A 79 -5.31 8.46 -24.65
C THR A 79 -3.93 9.08 -24.44
N LEU A 80 -3.09 8.91 -25.46
CA LEU A 80 -1.73 9.47 -25.53
C LEU A 80 -1.70 10.59 -26.57
N THR A 81 -1.25 11.77 -26.16
CA THR A 81 -0.95 12.89 -27.07
C THR A 81 0.54 13.13 -27.10
N ILE A 82 1.08 13.30 -28.30
CA ILE A 82 2.51 13.55 -28.54
C ILE A 82 2.63 14.77 -29.42
N ASN A 83 3.38 15.78 -28.97
CA ASN A 83 3.34 17.14 -29.52
C ASN A 83 1.89 17.66 -29.56
N GLU A 84 1.35 17.93 -30.76
CA GLU A 84 -0.04 18.38 -30.96
C GLU A 84 -0.97 17.25 -31.46
N SER A 85 -0.46 16.01 -31.58
CA SER A 85 -1.19 14.88 -32.17
C SER A 85 -1.62 13.86 -31.11
N THR A 86 -2.92 13.73 -30.89
CA THR A 86 -3.49 12.63 -30.11
C THR A 86 -3.57 11.37 -30.96
N LEU A 87 -3.11 10.24 -30.44
CA LEU A 87 -3.15 8.95 -31.14
C LEU A 87 -4.58 8.38 -31.11
N ASP A 88 -5.00 7.73 -32.19
CA ASP A 88 -6.33 7.11 -32.33
C ASP A 88 -6.56 5.94 -31.35
N THR A 89 -5.51 5.43 -30.71
CA THR A 89 -5.58 4.28 -29.78
C THR A 89 -6.03 4.74 -28.40
N VAL A 90 -7.10 4.12 -27.90
CA VAL A 90 -7.56 4.26 -26.51
C VAL A 90 -7.00 3.11 -25.68
N PHE A 91 -6.16 3.41 -24.70
CA PHE A 91 -5.45 2.43 -23.90
C PHE A 91 -6.28 1.92 -22.72
N GLY A 92 -5.94 0.74 -22.21
CA GLY A 92 -6.70 0.07 -21.14
C GLY A 92 -8.02 -0.55 -21.61
N THR A 93 -8.09 -0.96 -22.88
CA THR A 93 -9.31 -1.46 -23.56
C THR A 93 -9.13 -2.83 -24.23
N ASN A 94 -8.06 -3.57 -23.91
CA ASN A 94 -7.63 -4.75 -24.68
C ASN A 94 -7.96 -6.11 -24.04
N ASN A 95 -8.67 -6.17 -22.91
CA ASN A 95 -8.96 -7.38 -22.12
C ASN A 95 -7.74 -8.11 -21.56
N GLU A 96 -6.56 -7.51 -21.62
CA GLU A 96 -5.33 -8.07 -21.07
C GLU A 96 -5.00 -7.40 -19.73
N ASP A 97 -4.27 -8.12 -18.89
CA ASP A 97 -3.54 -7.52 -17.79
C ASP A 97 -2.41 -6.61 -18.33
N TRP A 98 -1.41 -6.29 -17.52
CA TRP A 98 -0.27 -5.46 -17.91
C TRP A 98 0.45 -5.92 -19.19
N SER A 99 0.20 -5.21 -20.28
CA SER A 99 0.55 -5.59 -21.65
C SER A 99 1.00 -4.37 -22.46
N TRP A 100 1.85 -4.61 -23.47
CA TRP A 100 2.28 -3.57 -24.40
C TRP A 100 1.26 -3.42 -25.54
N GLN A 101 0.61 -2.27 -25.59
CA GLN A 101 -0.39 -1.91 -26.59
C GLN A 101 0.28 -1.07 -27.69
N TYR A 102 0.18 -1.54 -28.94
CA TYR A 102 0.77 -0.83 -30.09
C TYR A 102 -0.10 0.36 -30.49
N ALA A 103 0.51 1.53 -30.61
CA ALA A 103 -0.18 2.80 -30.88
C ALA A 103 0.09 3.35 -32.30
N GLY A 104 0.86 2.62 -33.12
CA GLY A 104 1.18 2.99 -34.50
C GLY A 104 2.58 3.57 -34.68
N ILE A 105 2.78 4.23 -35.83
CA ILE A 105 4.05 4.83 -36.25
C ILE A 105 3.90 6.35 -36.31
N MET A 106 4.93 7.07 -35.89
CA MET A 106 4.98 8.54 -35.93
C MET A 106 6.39 9.03 -36.27
N ASP A 107 6.45 10.11 -37.06
CA ASP A 107 7.69 10.80 -37.41
C ASP A 107 8.00 11.86 -36.35
N LEU A 108 9.09 11.69 -35.60
CA LEU A 108 9.54 12.68 -34.62
C LEU A 108 10.71 13.50 -35.15
N PRO A 109 10.76 14.82 -34.85
CA PRO A 109 11.91 15.67 -35.14
C PRO A 109 13.04 15.42 -34.13
N HIS A 110 14.23 15.95 -34.45
CA HIS A 110 15.26 16.14 -33.45
C HIS A 110 14.89 17.31 -32.53
N GLY A 111 15.00 17.13 -31.21
CA GLY A 111 14.74 18.14 -30.18
C GLY A 111 13.62 17.74 -29.21
N ASP A 112 13.02 18.74 -28.57
CA ASP A 112 11.98 18.52 -27.57
C ASP A 112 10.69 17.96 -28.19
N THR A 113 10.24 16.83 -27.65
CA THR A 113 8.92 16.22 -27.92
C THR A 113 8.10 16.23 -26.63
N SER A 114 6.91 16.85 -26.65
CA SER A 114 6.00 16.80 -25.51
C SER A 114 5.18 15.51 -25.52
N VAL A 115 4.90 14.99 -24.34
CA VAL A 115 4.14 13.74 -24.13
C VAL A 115 3.09 13.99 -23.05
N MET A 116 1.85 13.59 -23.31
CA MET A 116 0.71 13.84 -22.43
C MET A 116 -0.24 12.65 -22.35
N LEU A 117 -0.59 12.25 -21.12
CA LEU A 117 -1.60 11.23 -20.82
C LEU A 117 -2.91 11.90 -20.43
N HIS A 118 -3.96 11.63 -21.21
CA HIS A 118 -5.30 12.18 -21.01
C HIS A 118 -6.26 11.09 -20.54
N ASP A 119 -6.75 11.21 -19.30
CA ASP A 119 -7.75 10.29 -18.74
C ASP A 119 -9.14 10.60 -19.33
N LEU A 120 -9.86 9.55 -19.76
CA LEU A 120 -11.20 9.68 -20.34
C LEU A 120 -12.33 9.40 -19.33
N THR A 121 -12.02 8.88 -18.15
CA THR A 121 -12.99 8.15 -17.31
C THR A 121 -12.99 8.54 -15.84
N GLY A 122 -11.83 8.85 -15.25
CA GLY A 122 -11.67 8.96 -13.81
C GLY A 122 -11.75 7.63 -13.06
N PHE A 123 -11.75 6.48 -13.73
CA PHE A 123 -11.83 5.16 -13.09
C PHE A 123 -10.53 4.37 -13.29
N CYS A 124 -9.44 4.92 -12.75
CA CYS A 124 -8.18 4.21 -12.56
C CYS A 124 -7.51 3.79 -13.89
N GLY A 125 -7.43 4.68 -14.88
CA GLY A 125 -6.53 4.47 -16.02
C GLY A 125 -5.09 4.21 -15.56
N ARG A 126 -4.39 3.27 -16.19
CA ARG A 126 -3.08 2.74 -15.74
C ARG A 126 -2.04 2.80 -16.87
N CYS A 127 -0.96 3.55 -16.67
CA CYS A 127 0.16 3.64 -17.61
C CYS A 127 1.49 3.44 -16.86
N ASP A 128 2.24 2.39 -17.21
CA ASP A 128 3.57 2.08 -16.67
C ASP A 128 4.68 2.75 -17.48
N ALA A 129 4.66 2.56 -18.80
CA ALA A 129 5.74 3.05 -19.65
C ALA A 129 5.28 3.31 -21.09
N ILE A 130 5.98 4.20 -21.78
CA ILE A 130 5.83 4.49 -23.20
C ILE A 130 7.17 4.22 -23.88
N PHE A 131 7.18 3.37 -24.89
CA PHE A 131 8.38 3.05 -25.65
C PHE A 131 8.27 3.52 -27.09
N PHE A 132 9.18 4.40 -27.47
CA PHE A 132 9.37 4.93 -28.82
C PHE A 132 10.48 4.11 -29.48
N SER A 133 10.14 3.02 -30.18
CA SER A 133 11.14 2.16 -30.81
C SER A 133 11.53 2.63 -32.20
N LEU A 134 12.79 2.46 -32.58
CA LEU A 134 13.24 2.57 -33.97
C LEU A 134 13.12 1.24 -34.74
N GLU A 135 12.60 0.20 -34.09
CA GLU A 135 12.49 -1.17 -34.61
C GLU A 135 11.02 -1.64 -34.56
N ASP A 136 10.57 -2.34 -35.61
CA ASP A 136 9.25 -3.00 -35.64
C ASP A 136 9.30 -4.32 -34.86
N THR A 137 9.63 -4.23 -33.57
CA THR A 137 9.80 -5.38 -32.68
C THR A 137 9.15 -5.06 -31.33
N PRO A 138 8.19 -5.89 -30.86
CA PRO A 138 7.48 -5.61 -29.62
C PRO A 138 8.42 -5.66 -28.40
N PRO A 139 8.21 -4.81 -27.40
CA PRO A 139 8.91 -4.88 -26.12
C PRO A 139 8.66 -6.21 -25.36
N PRO A 140 9.56 -6.60 -24.44
CA PRO A 140 9.30 -7.73 -23.55
C PRO A 140 8.11 -7.44 -22.62
N SER A 141 7.12 -8.33 -22.61
CA SER A 141 5.91 -8.21 -21.76
C SER A 141 6.09 -8.87 -20.38
N GLU A 142 6.97 -9.85 -20.26
CA GLU A 142 7.24 -10.63 -19.05
C GLU A 142 7.94 -9.82 -17.95
N ASN A 143 7.52 -9.95 -16.69
CA ASN A 143 8.23 -9.36 -15.53
C ASN A 143 9.39 -10.24 -15.05
N ASN A 144 10.44 -10.37 -15.87
CA ASN A 144 11.60 -11.21 -15.59
C ASN A 144 12.94 -10.43 -15.63
N ASP A 145 14.06 -11.11 -15.32
CA ASP A 145 15.38 -10.47 -15.31
C ASP A 145 15.84 -9.98 -16.69
N GLU A 146 15.39 -10.61 -17.77
CA GLU A 146 15.69 -10.19 -19.15
C GLU A 146 15.00 -8.85 -19.47
N ALA A 147 13.72 -8.71 -19.12
CA ALA A 147 12.97 -7.46 -19.26
C ALA A 147 13.54 -6.35 -18.36
N ARG A 148 13.92 -6.66 -17.12
CA ARG A 148 14.58 -5.71 -16.20
C ARG A 148 15.96 -5.27 -16.73
N ALA A 149 16.73 -6.17 -17.33
CA ALA A 149 18.01 -5.83 -17.97
C ALA A 149 17.80 -4.96 -19.23
N TRP A 150 16.77 -5.25 -20.02
CA TRP A 150 16.37 -4.46 -21.19
C TRP A 150 15.97 -3.01 -20.80
N ARG A 151 15.10 -2.83 -19.80
CA ARG A 151 14.73 -1.51 -19.26
C ARG A 151 15.96 -0.72 -18.81
N ARG A 152 16.83 -1.33 -17.99
CA ARG A 152 18.08 -0.70 -17.53
C ARG A 152 18.99 -0.28 -18.68
N LYS A 153 19.16 -1.13 -19.69
CA LYS A 153 20.00 -0.84 -20.86
C LYS A 153 19.48 0.39 -21.63
N LEU A 154 18.18 0.49 -21.86
CA LEU A 154 17.58 1.61 -22.58
C LEU A 154 17.65 2.94 -21.81
N ARG A 155 17.62 2.89 -20.47
CA ARG A 155 17.77 4.06 -19.59
C ARG A 155 19.22 4.37 -19.19
N GLU A 156 20.20 3.71 -19.82
CA GLU A 156 21.64 3.79 -19.49
C GLU A 156 21.96 3.54 -17.99
N LEU A 157 21.09 2.82 -17.29
CA LEU A 157 21.23 2.52 -15.87
C LEU A 157 22.29 1.42 -15.65
N PRO A 158 23.10 1.52 -14.58
CA PRO A 158 24.12 0.50 -14.31
C PRO A 158 23.47 -0.85 -13.98
N GLU A 159 24.08 -1.92 -14.46
CA GLU A 159 23.67 -3.31 -14.19
C GLU A 159 23.70 -3.64 -12.69
N ASN A 160 24.67 -3.05 -11.98
CA ASN A 160 24.85 -3.21 -10.54
C ASN A 160 24.43 -1.94 -9.79
N PRO A 161 23.89 -2.03 -8.56
CA PRO A 161 23.57 -0.87 -7.75
C PRO A 161 24.77 0.07 -7.55
N VAL A 162 24.52 1.38 -7.62
CA VAL A 162 25.54 2.40 -7.36
C VAL A 162 25.95 2.36 -5.88
N ASP A 163 27.26 2.40 -5.62
CA ASP A 163 27.78 2.45 -4.24
C ASP A 163 27.40 3.77 -3.55
N ALA A 164 26.51 3.69 -2.56
CA ALA A 164 26.08 4.81 -1.73
C ALA A 164 27.01 5.08 -0.52
N GLY A 165 28.09 4.30 -0.38
CA GLY A 165 29.08 4.36 0.69
C GLY A 165 28.70 3.57 1.95
N SER A 166 29.61 3.54 2.92
CA SER A 166 29.43 2.78 4.17
C SER A 166 28.50 3.47 5.18
N TYR A 167 27.54 2.73 5.73
CA TYR A 167 26.66 3.15 6.81
C TYR A 167 26.83 2.23 8.03
N ASP A 168 26.57 2.77 9.22
CA ASP A 168 26.58 2.00 10.47
C ASP A 168 25.31 1.16 10.62
N VAL A 169 24.18 1.71 10.15
CA VAL A 169 22.86 1.09 10.20
C VAL A 169 22.16 1.38 8.88
N VAL A 170 21.66 0.35 8.22
CA VAL A 170 20.75 0.47 7.07
C VAL A 170 19.37 0.03 7.53
N VAL A 171 18.39 0.92 7.41
CA VAL A 171 16.98 0.65 7.69
C VAL A 171 16.26 0.52 6.36
N VAL A 172 15.50 -0.57 6.17
CA VAL A 172 14.72 -0.82 4.96
C VAL A 172 13.24 -0.77 5.32
N GLY A 173 12.49 0.07 4.59
CA GLY A 173 11.09 0.39 4.84
C GLY A 173 10.93 1.65 5.69
N GLY A 174 10.20 2.64 5.17
CA GLY A 174 9.92 3.96 5.75
C GLY A 174 8.63 4.04 6.57
N GLY A 175 8.11 2.92 7.06
CA GLY A 175 6.95 2.88 7.98
C GLY A 175 7.27 3.46 9.37
N ILE A 176 6.26 3.62 10.23
CA ILE A 176 6.45 4.05 11.64
C ILE A 176 7.62 3.30 12.34
N PRO A 177 7.77 1.96 12.23
CA PRO A 177 8.94 1.25 12.79
C PRO A 177 10.27 1.69 12.14
N GLY A 178 10.30 1.86 10.82
CA GLY A 178 11.51 2.26 10.09
C GLY A 178 11.97 3.67 10.43
N CYS A 179 11.06 4.64 10.42
CA CYS A 179 11.34 6.01 10.87
C CYS A 179 11.82 6.03 12.33
N THR A 180 11.19 5.24 13.21
CA THR A 180 11.60 5.12 14.61
C THR A 180 13.00 4.54 14.74
N ALA A 181 13.31 3.46 14.01
CA ALA A 181 14.63 2.82 14.03
C ALA A 181 15.71 3.77 13.52
N ALA A 182 15.46 4.48 12.42
CA ALA A 182 16.40 5.41 11.83
C ALA A 182 16.69 6.59 12.76
N LEU A 183 15.66 7.20 13.35
CA LEU A 183 15.81 8.30 14.32
C LEU A 183 16.50 7.86 15.61
N ALA A 184 16.15 6.68 16.14
CA ALA A 184 16.78 6.13 17.34
C ALA A 184 18.27 5.79 17.11
N ALA A 185 18.61 5.15 15.98
CA ALA A 185 19.98 4.86 15.62
C ALA A 185 20.80 6.15 15.41
N ALA A 186 20.24 7.17 14.76
CA ALA A 186 20.89 8.46 14.57
C ALA A 186 21.13 9.19 15.91
N ARG A 187 20.17 9.14 16.85
CA ARG A 187 20.32 9.69 18.22
C ARG A 187 21.43 9.01 19.03
N LEU A 188 21.73 7.74 18.74
CA LEU A 188 22.88 7.01 19.30
C LEU A 188 24.20 7.30 18.57
N GLY A 189 24.24 8.28 17.65
CA GLY A 189 25.45 8.70 16.95
C GLY A 189 25.86 7.81 15.77
N ASN A 190 24.95 6.98 15.24
CA ASN A 190 25.22 6.15 14.07
C ASN A 190 24.95 6.93 12.77
N ARG A 191 25.76 6.69 11.74
CA ARG A 191 25.48 7.10 10.35
C ARG A 191 24.44 6.14 9.75
N VAL A 192 23.23 6.63 9.55
CA VAL A 192 22.08 5.81 9.11
C VAL A 192 21.77 6.04 7.63
N ALA A 193 21.50 4.96 6.88
CA ALA A 193 20.74 5.01 5.64
C ALA A 193 19.30 4.54 5.90
N LEU A 194 18.32 5.24 5.32
CA LEU A 194 16.93 4.81 5.28
C LEU A 194 16.54 4.59 3.81
N VAL A 195 16.23 3.35 3.47
CA VAL A 195 15.79 2.94 2.13
C VAL A 195 14.27 2.77 2.17
N GLN A 196 13.58 3.40 1.23
CA GLN A 196 12.13 3.39 1.09
C GLN A 196 11.79 3.32 -0.41
N ASP A 197 10.83 2.46 -0.75
CA ASP A 197 10.33 2.15 -2.11
C ASP A 197 9.20 3.09 -2.58
N ARG A 198 8.62 3.85 -1.64
CA ARG A 198 7.48 4.75 -1.86
C ARG A 198 7.81 6.22 -1.65
N PRO A 199 7.13 7.14 -2.35
CA PRO A 199 7.43 8.57 -2.33
C PRO A 199 7.16 9.27 -0.98
N LYS A 200 6.49 8.62 -0.01
CA LYS A 200 6.29 9.16 1.35
C LYS A 200 6.73 8.18 2.44
N LEU A 201 7.07 8.75 3.59
CA LEU A 201 7.30 8.05 4.86
C LEU A 201 5.98 7.90 5.64
N GLY A 202 5.95 6.95 6.58
CA GLY A 202 4.80 6.60 7.41
C GLY A 202 4.27 5.19 7.15
N GLY A 203 4.49 4.63 5.95
CA GLY A 203 3.96 3.32 5.57
C GLY A 203 2.43 3.35 5.56
N ASN A 204 1.76 2.48 6.33
CA ASN A 204 0.30 2.52 6.44
C ASN A 204 -0.24 3.79 7.15
N ALA A 205 0.62 4.57 7.81
CA ALA A 205 0.29 5.90 8.35
C ALA A 205 0.85 7.06 7.50
N SER A 206 1.20 6.81 6.22
CA SER A 206 1.59 7.89 5.30
C SER A 206 0.37 8.63 4.76
N VAL A 207 0.61 9.85 4.27
CA VAL A 207 -0.40 10.66 3.60
C VAL A 207 -0.93 10.03 2.29
N GLU A 208 -0.27 9.01 1.73
CA GLU A 208 -0.74 8.29 0.53
C GLU A 208 -1.97 7.42 0.85
N ILE A 209 -2.03 6.86 2.07
CA ILE A 209 -3.24 6.17 2.57
C ILE A 209 -4.25 7.21 3.09
N GLY A 210 -4.00 8.52 3.00
CA GLY A 210 -4.91 9.60 3.42
C GLY A 210 -5.26 9.62 4.92
N LEU A 211 -4.74 8.68 5.70
CA LEU A 211 -4.98 8.53 7.12
C LEU A 211 -3.86 9.17 7.92
N SER A 212 -4.18 10.31 8.52
CA SER A 212 -3.43 10.87 9.64
C SER A 212 -4.45 11.32 10.71
N PRO A 213 -5.08 10.36 11.41
CA PRO A 213 -5.92 10.70 12.55
C PRO A 213 -5.05 11.32 13.65
N ARG A 214 -5.61 12.27 14.41
CA ARG A 214 -4.85 12.99 15.45
C ARG A 214 -4.64 12.15 16.72
N GLU A 215 -5.44 11.12 16.91
CA GLU A 215 -5.37 10.12 17.97
C GLU A 215 -5.61 8.73 17.34
N ALA A 216 -5.23 7.65 18.01
CA ALA A 216 -5.29 6.29 17.45
C ALA A 216 -6.69 5.64 17.59
N ASP A 217 -7.05 4.74 16.68
CA ASP A 217 -8.25 3.90 16.74
C ASP A 217 -7.93 2.39 16.70
N ASP A 218 -8.94 1.57 17.04
CA ASP A 218 -8.79 0.15 17.40
C ASP A 218 -9.29 -0.81 16.30
N MET A 219 -8.79 -0.66 15.06
CA MET A 219 -9.20 -1.48 13.90
C MET A 219 -8.09 -1.82 12.92
N HIS A 220 -8.15 -3.01 12.31
CA HIS A 220 -7.15 -3.62 11.40
C HIS A 220 -7.83 -4.89 10.78
N HIS A 221 -7.39 -5.65 9.75
CA HIS A 221 -6.06 -5.88 9.14
C HIS A 221 -6.05 -6.83 7.89
N GLY A 222 -6.88 -6.61 6.87
CA GLY A 222 -6.78 -7.27 5.55
C GLY A 222 -6.05 -6.35 4.57
N HIS A 223 -6.32 -6.41 3.27
CA HIS A 223 -6.11 -5.21 2.46
C HIS A 223 -7.29 -4.29 2.69
N THR A 224 -7.03 -3.14 3.27
CA THR A 224 -8.08 -2.18 3.60
C THR A 224 -8.05 -1.02 2.61
N LEU A 225 -9.13 -0.82 1.85
CA LEU A 225 -9.36 0.45 1.16
C LEU A 225 -10.28 1.32 2.01
N PHE A 226 -9.75 2.48 2.37
CA PHE A 226 -10.44 3.54 3.08
C PHE A 226 -11.08 4.51 2.09
N PHE A 227 -12.25 5.01 2.43
CA PHE A 227 -12.91 6.06 1.68
C PHE A 227 -13.71 6.99 2.60
N ARG A 228 -14.10 8.14 2.07
CA ARG A 228 -14.96 9.11 2.74
C ARG A 228 -15.95 9.67 1.74
N THR A 229 -17.19 9.81 2.19
CA THR A 229 -18.26 10.49 1.46
C THR A 229 -18.61 11.80 2.15
N LYS A 230 -19.19 12.73 1.38
CA LYS A 230 -19.69 14.02 1.86
C LYS A 230 -21.01 14.39 1.18
N MET A 231 -21.76 15.30 1.79
CA MET A 231 -22.88 15.96 1.11
C MET A 231 -22.38 17.25 0.46
N ALA A 232 -22.56 17.38 -0.85
CA ALA A 232 -22.31 18.61 -1.59
C ALA A 232 -23.48 19.60 -1.42
N ASN A 233 -23.24 20.87 -1.77
CA ASN A 233 -24.26 21.93 -1.73
C ASN A 233 -25.34 21.79 -2.83
N ALA A 234 -25.08 20.95 -3.84
CA ALA A 234 -25.97 20.67 -4.97
C ALA A 234 -25.84 19.20 -5.38
N ALA A 235 -26.74 18.73 -6.24
CA ALA A 235 -26.71 17.36 -6.75
C ALA A 235 -25.42 17.09 -7.55
N VAL A 236 -24.83 15.90 -7.35
CA VAL A 236 -23.62 15.46 -8.05
C VAL A 236 -23.94 14.21 -8.84
N SER A 237 -23.75 14.24 -10.16
CA SER A 237 -23.86 13.05 -11.00
C SER A 237 -22.73 12.05 -10.69
N PHE A 238 -23.06 10.77 -10.59
CA PHE A 238 -22.10 9.67 -10.58
C PHE A 238 -22.37 8.78 -11.80
N PRO A 239 -21.34 8.29 -12.53
CA PRO A 239 -21.54 7.42 -13.68
C PRO A 239 -22.28 6.10 -13.33
N VAL A 240 -22.85 5.47 -14.36
CA VAL A 240 -23.32 4.08 -14.25
C VAL A 240 -22.10 3.16 -14.35
N VAL A 241 -21.95 2.24 -13.41
CA VAL A 241 -20.75 1.42 -13.24
C VAL A 241 -21.11 -0.08 -13.19
N PRO A 242 -21.55 -0.70 -14.30
CA PRO A 242 -22.05 -2.07 -14.31
C PRO A 242 -21.01 -3.07 -13.79
N TRP A 243 -19.76 -2.96 -14.24
CA TRP A 243 -18.58 -3.67 -13.73
C TRP A 243 -18.42 -3.62 -12.20
N ALA A 244 -18.74 -2.49 -11.58
CA ALA A 244 -18.64 -2.31 -10.14
C ALA A 244 -19.82 -2.95 -9.40
N ILE A 245 -21.01 -2.90 -10.02
CA ILE A 245 -22.25 -3.51 -9.51
C ILE A 245 -22.17 -5.04 -9.54
N GLU A 246 -21.45 -5.65 -10.49
CA GLU A 246 -21.22 -7.10 -10.49
C GLU A 246 -20.53 -7.59 -9.20
N VAL A 247 -19.58 -6.80 -8.68
CA VAL A 247 -18.91 -7.07 -7.39
C VAL A 247 -19.79 -6.67 -6.20
N ALA A 248 -20.31 -5.43 -6.19
CA ALA A 248 -21.09 -4.89 -5.08
C ALA A 248 -22.46 -5.56 -4.90
N LYS A 249 -23.02 -6.15 -5.97
CA LYS A 249 -24.33 -6.80 -6.02
C LYS A 249 -25.42 -5.82 -5.59
N ASP A 250 -26.23 -6.17 -4.58
CA ASP A 250 -27.24 -5.29 -3.96
C ASP A 250 -26.75 -4.57 -2.69
N TYR A 251 -25.44 -4.65 -2.38
CA TYR A 251 -24.87 -3.99 -1.21
C TYR A 251 -25.01 -2.47 -1.36
N SER A 252 -25.51 -1.83 -0.30
CA SER A 252 -25.93 -0.42 -0.29
C SER A 252 -25.59 0.28 1.05
N ASP A 253 -24.66 -0.30 1.80
CA ASP A 253 -24.28 0.18 3.13
C ASP A 253 -22.97 1.00 3.07
N LEU A 254 -23.13 2.33 3.12
CA LEU A 254 -22.04 3.30 3.23
C LEU A 254 -22.06 3.99 4.62
N ARG A 255 -22.23 3.24 5.71
CA ARG A 255 -22.21 3.82 7.06
C ARG A 255 -20.88 4.51 7.39
N GLY A 256 -21.01 5.74 7.89
CA GLY A 256 -19.95 6.73 8.04
C GLY A 256 -20.21 7.93 7.11
N GLN A 257 -19.94 9.16 7.54
CA GLN A 257 -19.92 10.33 6.64
C GLN A 257 -19.04 11.43 7.22
N LEU A 258 -18.23 12.06 6.38
CA LEU A 258 -17.33 13.11 6.82
C LEU A 258 -18.14 14.34 7.26
N ARG A 259 -18.05 14.68 8.55
CA ARG A 259 -18.62 15.92 9.11
C ARG A 259 -17.63 17.08 9.04
N GLU A 260 -16.37 16.83 9.42
CA GLU A 260 -15.27 17.79 9.38
C GLU A 260 -13.95 17.03 9.16
N PRO A 261 -13.00 17.54 8.35
CA PRO A 261 -11.68 16.92 8.17
C PRO A 261 -10.93 16.75 9.50
N GLY A 262 -10.67 15.51 9.90
CA GLY A 262 -9.90 15.17 11.10
C GLY A 262 -10.72 14.92 12.37
N LEU A 263 -12.06 14.81 12.25
CA LEU A 263 -12.93 14.23 13.26
C LEU A 263 -13.47 12.87 12.80
N GLU A 264 -13.94 12.07 13.75
CA GLU A 264 -14.68 10.83 13.45
C GLU A 264 -15.89 11.08 12.56
N ASN A 265 -16.20 10.07 11.75
CA ASN A 265 -17.33 10.12 10.83
C ASN A 265 -18.66 10.24 11.60
N GLY A 266 -19.58 11.03 11.06
CA GLY A 266 -20.97 11.02 11.49
C GLY A 266 -21.69 9.75 11.06
N THR A 267 -22.92 9.57 11.55
CA THR A 267 -23.87 8.62 10.95
C THR A 267 -23.94 8.87 9.44
N GLY A 268 -23.63 7.85 8.65
CA GLY A 268 -23.56 7.96 7.19
C GLY A 268 -24.88 7.74 6.47
N PRO A 269 -24.86 7.78 5.12
CA PRO A 269 -25.89 7.12 4.32
C PRO A 269 -26.10 5.70 4.81
N PHE A 270 -27.35 5.31 5.01
CA PHE A 270 -27.72 3.95 5.37
C PHE A 270 -28.89 3.52 4.50
N VAL A 271 -28.64 2.58 3.58
CA VAL A 271 -29.68 1.99 2.73
C VAL A 271 -29.50 0.48 2.75
N VAL A 272 -30.56 -0.24 3.17
CA VAL A 272 -30.59 -1.71 3.21
C VAL A 272 -32.04 -2.17 2.96
N PRO A 273 -32.33 -3.08 2.00
CA PRO A 273 -33.69 -3.47 1.64
C PRO A 273 -34.07 -4.89 2.19
N PRO A 274 -35.29 -5.42 1.94
CA PRO A 274 -36.40 -5.46 2.89
C PRO A 274 -36.35 -6.58 3.95
N ASN A 275 -35.27 -7.37 4.02
CA ASN A 275 -35.17 -8.57 4.87
C ASN A 275 -33.86 -8.64 5.70
N PHE A 276 -33.28 -7.48 6.03
CA PHE A 276 -32.09 -7.43 6.89
C PHE A 276 -32.42 -7.86 8.34
N VAL A 277 -32.05 -9.10 8.67
CA VAL A 277 -31.90 -9.54 10.07
C VAL A 277 -30.41 -9.42 10.41
N PRO A 278 -29.98 -8.47 11.25
CA PRO A 278 -28.61 -8.45 11.72
C PRO A 278 -28.36 -9.71 12.54
N ASP A 279 -27.25 -10.41 12.27
CA ASP A 279 -26.80 -11.52 13.11
C ASP A 279 -26.72 -11.03 14.57
N PRO A 280 -27.50 -11.63 15.50
CA PRO A 280 -27.51 -11.22 16.90
C PRO A 280 -26.19 -11.55 17.63
N THR A 281 -25.30 -12.33 17.02
CA THR A 281 -23.95 -12.63 17.52
C THR A 281 -22.87 -11.70 16.97
N ALA A 282 -23.16 -10.92 15.92
CA ALA A 282 -22.23 -9.93 15.38
C ALA A 282 -22.10 -8.73 16.33
N ASP A 283 -20.96 -8.67 17.03
CA ASP A 283 -20.64 -7.69 18.07
C ASP A 283 -20.77 -6.23 17.57
N MET A 284 -21.08 -5.32 18.49
CA MET A 284 -21.50 -3.94 18.20
C MET A 284 -20.47 -3.13 17.39
N ARG A 285 -19.18 -3.51 17.41
CA ARG A 285 -18.10 -2.78 16.72
C ARG A 285 -18.21 -2.83 15.20
N MET A 286 -18.78 -3.89 14.61
CA MET A 286 -19.07 -3.97 13.15
C MET A 286 -20.22 -3.03 12.70
N LYS A 287 -20.76 -2.20 13.61
CA LYS A 287 -21.88 -1.30 13.36
C LYS A 287 -21.56 0.18 13.67
N GLY A 288 -20.32 0.50 14.04
CA GLY A 288 -19.87 1.86 14.37
C GLY A 288 -19.77 2.80 13.15
N PRO A 289 -19.95 4.12 13.32
CA PRO A 289 -19.88 5.12 12.25
C PRO A 289 -18.41 5.52 11.96
N LEU A 290 -17.57 4.56 11.64
CA LEU A 290 -16.12 4.76 11.51
C LEU A 290 -15.75 5.35 10.14
N THR A 291 -14.48 5.72 9.96
CA THR A 291 -13.94 6.04 8.62
C THR A 291 -14.16 4.84 7.70
N HIS A 292 -14.84 5.02 6.56
CA HIS A 292 -15.29 3.85 5.78
C HIS A 292 -14.09 3.05 5.32
N PHE A 293 -14.11 1.76 5.63
CA PHE A 293 -13.00 0.87 5.34
C PHE A 293 -13.59 -0.49 4.96
N TRP A 294 -13.27 -1.00 3.77
CA TRP A 294 -13.58 -2.38 3.42
C TRP A 294 -12.33 -3.18 3.20
N GLU A 295 -12.45 -4.44 3.57
CA GLU A 295 -11.33 -5.29 3.89
C GLU A 295 -11.50 -6.63 3.17
N TYR A 296 -10.62 -6.85 2.19
CA TYR A 296 -10.63 -8.00 1.30
C TYR A 296 -9.23 -8.64 1.26
N GLY A 297 -9.17 -9.82 0.66
CA GLY A 297 -8.02 -10.72 0.63
C GLY A 297 -8.47 -12.17 0.62
N GLN A 298 -9.50 -12.50 1.42
CA GLN A 298 -10.10 -13.84 1.50
C GLN A 298 -9.07 -14.98 1.68
N TRP A 299 -8.76 -15.68 0.60
CA TRP A 299 -7.81 -16.79 0.52
C TRP A 299 -6.60 -16.49 -0.37
N LEU A 300 -6.51 -15.27 -0.89
CA LEU A 300 -5.42 -14.77 -1.73
C LEU A 300 -4.25 -14.33 -0.85
N ASP A 301 -3.03 -14.43 -1.39
CA ASP A 301 -1.84 -13.94 -0.71
C ASP A 301 -1.72 -12.41 -0.93
N PRO A 302 -1.82 -11.57 0.12
CA PRO A 302 -1.74 -10.11 0.01
C PRO A 302 -0.40 -9.58 -0.54
N TYR A 303 0.64 -10.43 -0.60
CA TYR A 303 1.94 -10.07 -1.16
C TYR A 303 2.08 -10.37 -2.67
N THR A 304 1.34 -11.33 -3.22
CA THR A 304 1.45 -11.75 -4.64
C THR A 304 0.16 -11.56 -5.44
N ASN A 305 -0.90 -11.10 -4.79
CA ASN A 305 -2.21 -10.79 -5.39
C ASN A 305 -2.64 -9.37 -4.97
N GLY A 306 -1.73 -8.54 -4.47
CA GLY A 306 -2.04 -7.29 -3.79
C GLY A 306 -2.78 -6.32 -4.70
N GLU A 307 -2.39 -6.27 -5.98
CA GLU A 307 -3.03 -5.39 -6.95
C GLU A 307 -4.47 -5.85 -7.23
N HIS A 308 -4.66 -7.15 -7.48
CA HIS A 308 -5.99 -7.73 -7.69
C HIS A 308 -6.93 -7.51 -6.48
N ILE A 309 -6.40 -7.66 -5.27
CA ILE A 309 -7.15 -7.42 -4.03
C ILE A 309 -7.56 -5.94 -3.90
N ARG A 310 -6.68 -4.99 -4.25
CA ARG A 310 -7.03 -3.56 -4.32
C ARG A 310 -8.13 -3.32 -5.37
N ASP A 311 -7.94 -3.87 -6.57
CA ASP A 311 -8.81 -3.63 -7.72
C ASP A 311 -10.25 -4.14 -7.45
N HIS A 312 -10.39 -5.31 -6.81
CA HIS A 312 -11.70 -5.84 -6.39
C HIS A 312 -12.40 -4.95 -5.34
N LEU A 313 -11.65 -4.37 -4.40
CA LEU A 313 -12.18 -3.41 -3.43
C LEU A 313 -12.65 -2.11 -4.09
N LEU A 314 -11.93 -1.62 -5.11
CA LEU A 314 -12.37 -0.44 -5.88
C LEU A 314 -13.71 -0.72 -6.57
N CYS A 315 -13.86 -1.88 -7.23
CA CYS A 315 -15.14 -2.30 -7.81
C CYS A 315 -16.27 -2.33 -6.77
N ALA A 316 -16.03 -2.93 -5.59
CA ALA A 316 -17.02 -2.91 -4.52
C ALA A 316 -17.42 -1.47 -4.13
N ILE A 317 -16.45 -0.57 -3.92
CA ILE A 317 -16.65 0.81 -3.46
C ILE A 317 -17.50 1.60 -4.45
N TYR A 318 -17.14 1.56 -5.74
CA TYR A 318 -17.88 2.29 -6.78
C TYR A 318 -19.29 1.71 -7.00
N GLY A 319 -19.46 0.38 -6.95
CA GLY A 319 -20.74 -0.28 -7.16
C GLY A 319 -21.73 -0.01 -6.02
N THR A 320 -21.25 -0.07 -4.77
CA THR A 320 -22.08 0.26 -3.59
C THR A 320 -22.48 1.74 -3.58
N PHE A 321 -21.56 2.63 -3.98
CA PHE A 321 -21.85 4.06 -4.11
C PHE A 321 -22.93 4.32 -5.15
N HIS A 322 -22.85 3.66 -6.30
CA HIS A 322 -23.92 3.67 -7.30
C HIS A 322 -25.24 3.16 -6.73
N ASN A 323 -25.23 2.01 -6.04
CA ASN A 323 -26.44 1.42 -5.44
C ASN A 323 -27.15 2.38 -4.48
N VAL A 324 -26.43 3.05 -3.57
CA VAL A 324 -27.02 4.04 -2.66
C VAL A 324 -27.69 5.19 -3.40
N LYS A 325 -27.01 5.76 -4.41
CA LYS A 325 -27.56 6.88 -5.19
C LYS A 325 -28.73 6.48 -6.07
N THR A 326 -28.79 5.22 -6.53
CA THR A 326 -29.88 4.70 -7.37
C THR A 326 -31.09 4.25 -6.54
N MET A 327 -30.88 3.73 -5.33
CA MET A 327 -31.96 3.27 -4.44
C MET A 327 -32.68 4.41 -3.72
N GLU A 328 -31.97 5.46 -3.32
CA GLU A 328 -32.56 6.65 -2.68
C GLU A 328 -32.09 7.95 -3.37
N PRO A 329 -32.48 8.18 -4.64
CA PRO A 329 -31.98 9.29 -5.45
C PRO A 329 -32.38 10.67 -4.91
N GLU A 330 -33.53 10.80 -4.25
CA GLU A 330 -33.96 12.06 -3.63
C GLU A 330 -33.15 12.40 -2.38
N ASN A 331 -32.79 11.40 -1.56
CA ASN A 331 -32.03 11.60 -0.33
C ASN A 331 -30.53 11.80 -0.58
N TYR A 332 -29.97 11.11 -1.59
CA TYR A 332 -28.53 11.10 -1.85
C TYR A 332 -28.12 11.71 -3.20
N ALA A 333 -28.98 12.53 -3.83
CA ALA A 333 -28.62 13.34 -5.01
C ALA A 333 -27.29 14.10 -4.80
N ASN A 334 -27.12 14.70 -3.62
CA ASN A 334 -25.95 15.50 -3.24
C ASN A 334 -24.77 14.67 -2.68
N LEU A 335 -24.88 13.36 -2.56
CA LEU A 335 -23.79 12.51 -2.05
C LEU A 335 -22.64 12.49 -3.06
N ASP A 336 -21.42 12.79 -2.62
CA ASP A 336 -20.19 12.74 -3.43
C ASP A 336 -19.11 11.95 -2.69
N PHE A 337 -18.14 11.41 -3.43
CA PHE A 337 -16.89 10.99 -2.82
C PHE A 337 -16.12 12.23 -2.37
N ASP A 338 -15.67 12.24 -1.12
CA ASP A 338 -14.64 13.18 -0.67
C ASP A 338 -13.26 12.67 -1.04
N TRP A 339 -13.03 11.37 -0.84
CA TRP A 339 -11.77 10.70 -1.09
C TRP A 339 -11.95 9.17 -1.08
N VAL A 340 -11.15 8.46 -1.86
CA VAL A 340 -10.98 7.00 -1.83
C VAL A 340 -9.46 6.75 -1.87
N THR A 341 -8.91 5.89 -1.01
CA THR A 341 -7.49 5.53 -1.08
C THR A 341 -7.22 4.70 -2.34
N PHE A 342 -6.11 4.95 -3.01
CA PHE A 342 -5.58 4.07 -4.05
C PHE A 342 -4.53 3.09 -3.50
N VAL A 343 -3.96 3.37 -2.33
CA VAL A 343 -3.04 2.47 -1.64
C VAL A 343 -3.82 1.63 -0.63
N ALA A 344 -3.75 0.31 -0.77
CA ALA A 344 -4.31 -0.62 0.20
C ALA A 344 -3.46 -0.64 1.48
N ALA A 345 -4.07 -0.45 2.65
CA ALA A 345 -3.35 -0.70 3.89
C ALA A 345 -3.19 -2.22 4.04
N GLN A 346 -2.00 -2.75 3.79
CA GLN A 346 -1.78 -4.20 3.82
C GLN A 346 -1.77 -4.73 5.23
N GLY A 347 -2.58 -5.75 5.47
CA GLY A 347 -2.65 -6.49 6.71
C GLY A 347 -1.41 -7.33 6.95
N GLU A 348 -1.34 -8.46 6.27
CA GLU A 348 -0.19 -9.36 6.35
C GLU A 348 0.90 -9.00 5.32
N PHE A 349 2.11 -9.46 5.58
CA PHE A 349 3.27 -9.32 4.70
C PHE A 349 4.20 -10.52 4.92
N LYS A 350 5.33 -10.58 4.20
CA LYS A 350 6.36 -11.61 4.38
C LYS A 350 6.76 -11.74 5.87
N ARG A 351 6.52 -12.92 6.44
CA ARG A 351 6.91 -13.27 7.82
C ARG A 351 8.32 -13.84 7.84
N TYR A 352 9.21 -13.20 8.59
CA TYR A 352 10.59 -13.62 8.73
C TYR A 352 10.79 -14.53 9.96
N LYS A 353 11.83 -15.37 9.91
CA LYS A 353 12.14 -16.32 10.98
C LYS A 353 13.33 -15.86 11.81
N GLY A 354 13.07 -15.58 13.08
CA GLY A 354 14.08 -15.41 14.12
C GLY A 354 14.33 -16.71 14.89
N ASP A 355 15.15 -16.61 15.92
CA ASP A 355 15.48 -17.73 16.81
C ASP A 355 14.35 -18.13 17.75
N TYR A 356 13.38 -17.25 17.92
CA TYR A 356 12.12 -17.52 18.59
C TYR A 356 10.97 -17.04 17.73
N VAL A 357 9.89 -17.81 17.68
CA VAL A 357 8.67 -17.46 16.95
C VAL A 357 7.58 -17.25 17.99
N LEU A 358 7.14 -16.00 18.18
CA LEU A 358 6.16 -15.67 19.20
C LEU A 358 4.79 -16.29 18.85
N ALA A 359 4.28 -17.14 19.75
CA ALA A 359 2.99 -17.80 19.61
C ALA A 359 1.86 -17.02 20.30
N GLU A 360 0.61 -17.28 19.90
CA GLU A 360 -0.58 -16.83 20.63
C GLU A 360 -0.52 -17.19 22.12
N THR A 361 -0.11 -18.42 22.45
CA THR A 361 0.03 -18.91 23.83
C THR A 361 1.04 -18.10 24.62
N ASP A 362 2.16 -17.69 24.03
CA ASP A 362 3.17 -16.87 24.73
C ASP A 362 2.60 -15.50 25.15
N ILE A 363 1.70 -14.94 24.32
CA ILE A 363 1.00 -13.68 24.57
C ILE A 363 -0.09 -13.87 25.64
N ARG A 364 -0.98 -14.85 25.48
CA ARG A 364 -2.10 -15.12 26.41
C ARG A 364 -1.66 -15.57 27.80
N ASP A 365 -0.61 -16.38 27.87
CA ASP A 365 -0.04 -16.83 29.15
C ASP A 365 0.84 -15.74 29.80
N HIS A 366 1.02 -14.57 29.15
CA HIS A 366 1.92 -13.48 29.54
C HIS A 366 3.30 -13.98 29.93
N LYS A 367 3.85 -14.86 29.09
CA LYS A 367 5.08 -15.58 29.37
C LYS A 367 6.25 -14.62 29.52
N ALA A 368 6.86 -14.62 30.70
CA ALA A 368 8.06 -13.83 30.96
C ALA A 368 9.26 -14.41 30.19
N PHE A 369 10.02 -13.54 29.52
CA PHE A 369 11.22 -13.94 28.79
C PHE A 369 12.48 -13.33 29.42
N PRO A 370 13.51 -14.12 29.78
CA PRO A 370 14.79 -13.58 30.24
C PRO A 370 15.42 -12.59 29.24
N ASP A 371 15.19 -12.83 27.94
CA ASP A 371 15.62 -12.00 26.81
C ASP A 371 14.60 -10.94 26.36
N ALA A 372 13.55 -10.66 27.14
CA ALA A 372 12.59 -9.58 26.85
C ALA A 372 13.28 -8.21 26.76
N VAL A 373 13.06 -7.48 25.66
CA VAL A 373 13.66 -6.15 25.43
C VAL A 373 12.63 -5.02 25.35
N VAL A 374 11.38 -5.33 24.97
CA VAL A 374 10.23 -4.41 25.01
C VAL A 374 8.97 -5.17 25.41
N GLN A 375 7.91 -4.43 25.75
CA GLN A 375 6.59 -4.97 26.05
C GLN A 375 5.54 -4.34 25.14
N ASN A 376 4.90 -5.18 24.33
CA ASN A 376 3.75 -4.81 23.51
C ASN A 376 2.45 -4.90 24.32
N ALA A 377 1.37 -4.34 23.78
CA ALA A 377 0.00 -4.52 24.26
C ALA A 377 -0.99 -4.35 23.10
N GLY A 378 -2.26 -4.73 23.33
CA GLY A 378 -3.35 -4.58 22.38
C GLY A 378 -4.16 -5.86 22.18
N ALA A 379 -5.17 -5.80 21.32
CA ALA A 379 -6.02 -6.94 20.97
C ALA A 379 -5.33 -7.92 20.00
N PHE A 380 -5.77 -9.19 20.00
CA PHE A 380 -5.64 -9.98 18.78
C PHE A 380 -6.69 -9.49 17.79
N CYS A 381 -6.26 -9.18 16.58
CA CYS A 381 -7.15 -8.70 15.53
C CYS A 381 -7.18 -9.73 14.40
N LEU A 382 -8.27 -10.51 14.36
CA LEU A 382 -8.41 -11.72 13.56
C LEU A 382 -9.48 -11.59 12.48
N HIS A 383 -9.20 -12.18 11.31
CA HIS A 383 -9.97 -11.99 10.09
C HIS A 383 -10.44 -13.34 9.58
N TYR A 384 -11.75 -13.50 9.49
CA TYR A 384 -12.36 -14.74 9.05
C TYR A 384 -12.91 -14.55 7.64
N PRO A 385 -12.27 -15.18 6.63
CA PRO A 385 -12.74 -15.10 5.25
C PRO A 385 -14.06 -15.87 5.03
N GLY A 386 -14.70 -15.60 3.89
CA GLY A 386 -15.85 -16.32 3.38
C GLY A 386 -17.21 -15.77 3.80
N ASP A 387 -17.48 -14.48 3.56
CA ASP A 387 -18.87 -14.00 3.51
C ASP A 387 -19.56 -14.67 2.30
N GLU A 388 -20.71 -15.31 2.54
CA GLU A 388 -21.40 -16.14 1.54
C GLU A 388 -22.04 -15.33 0.41
N LYS A 389 -22.31 -14.03 0.62
CA LYS A 389 -23.02 -13.17 -0.33
C LYS A 389 -22.10 -12.12 -0.94
N TYR A 390 -21.24 -11.51 -0.14
CA TYR A 390 -20.39 -10.38 -0.51
C TYR A 390 -18.91 -10.79 -0.41
N ASP A 391 -18.37 -11.38 -1.47
CA ASP A 391 -16.97 -11.84 -1.52
C ASP A 391 -15.92 -10.73 -1.24
N PHE A 392 -16.25 -9.45 -1.39
CA PHE A 392 -15.42 -8.31 -0.96
C PHE A 392 -15.47 -8.01 0.55
N ARG A 393 -16.19 -8.82 1.36
CA ARG A 393 -16.35 -8.69 2.81
C ARG A 393 -15.79 -9.90 3.55
N LEU A 394 -15.18 -9.67 4.71
CA LEU A 394 -14.91 -10.74 5.68
C LEU A 394 -16.22 -11.29 6.26
N ARG A 395 -16.26 -12.61 6.47
CA ARG A 395 -17.35 -13.30 7.17
C ARG A 395 -17.50 -12.79 8.60
N ALA A 396 -16.37 -12.61 9.28
CA ALA A 396 -16.31 -12.07 10.63
C ALA A 396 -14.96 -11.39 10.88
N TRP A 397 -14.97 -10.52 11.88
CA TRP A 397 -13.80 -9.84 12.42
C TRP A 397 -13.85 -9.96 13.95
N GLU A 398 -12.79 -10.47 14.56
CA GLU A 398 -12.67 -10.56 16.04
C GLU A 398 -11.59 -9.59 16.51
N TRP A 399 -12.00 -8.70 17.44
CA TRP A 399 -11.12 -7.80 18.18
C TRP A 399 -11.04 -8.29 19.63
N ASP A 400 -10.12 -9.21 19.88
CA ASP A 400 -9.99 -9.91 21.14
C ASP A 400 -9.08 -9.17 22.13
N GLU A 401 -9.71 -8.42 23.02
CA GLU A 401 -9.08 -7.70 24.12
C GLU A 401 -9.10 -8.48 25.45
N ARG A 402 -9.47 -9.77 25.50
CA ARG A 402 -9.79 -10.47 26.76
C ARG A 402 -8.72 -10.36 27.83
N ASP A 403 -7.46 -10.29 27.42
CA ASP A 403 -6.30 -10.38 28.32
C ASP A 403 -5.92 -9.02 28.96
N LYS A 404 -6.22 -7.88 28.30
CA LYS A 404 -5.93 -6.46 28.69
C LYS A 404 -4.62 -6.20 29.45
N LYS A 405 -3.55 -6.95 29.11
CA LYS A 405 -2.24 -6.90 29.78
C LYS A 405 -1.11 -6.83 28.76
N PRO A 406 0.02 -6.20 29.10
CA PRO A 406 1.20 -6.24 28.26
C PRO A 406 1.79 -7.65 28.19
N TYR A 407 2.57 -7.91 27.15
CA TYR A 407 3.33 -9.14 26.98
C TYR A 407 4.77 -8.84 26.52
N ASP A 408 5.69 -9.71 26.92
CA ASP A 408 7.11 -9.56 26.63
C ASP A 408 7.44 -9.91 25.17
N ILE A 409 8.28 -9.09 24.53
CA ILE A 409 8.91 -9.41 23.25
C ILE A 409 10.35 -9.88 23.51
N PRO A 410 10.64 -11.19 23.40
CA PRO A 410 12.01 -11.70 23.47
C PRO A 410 12.84 -11.18 22.30
N PHE A 411 14.08 -10.77 22.54
CA PHE A 411 14.96 -10.22 21.51
C PHE A 411 15.21 -11.19 20.35
N ARG A 412 15.11 -12.50 20.60
CA ARG A 412 15.17 -13.57 19.59
C ARG A 412 14.07 -13.53 18.52
N CYS A 413 12.99 -12.77 18.73
CA CYS A 413 11.99 -12.46 17.69
C CYS A 413 12.42 -11.33 16.74
N LEU A 414 13.46 -10.56 17.08
CA LEU A 414 13.84 -9.31 16.42
C LEU A 414 15.13 -9.43 15.57
N PHE A 415 15.78 -10.60 15.51
CA PHE A 415 16.91 -10.85 14.61
C PHE A 415 16.76 -12.18 13.85
N SER A 416 17.31 -12.23 12.63
CA SER A 416 17.17 -13.39 11.73
C SER A 416 17.91 -14.62 12.26
N THR A 417 17.30 -15.79 12.05
CA THR A 417 17.91 -17.08 12.42
C THR A 417 19.09 -17.46 11.51
N ASN A 418 19.11 -17.00 10.25
CA ASN A 418 20.09 -17.42 9.24
C ASN A 418 20.87 -16.28 8.55
N ILE A 419 20.52 -15.01 8.75
CA ILE A 419 21.26 -13.85 8.23
C ILE A 419 21.85 -13.08 9.41
N SER A 420 23.17 -13.16 9.58
CA SER A 420 23.86 -12.80 10.83
C SER A 420 23.83 -11.32 11.20
N ASN A 421 23.52 -10.41 10.27
CA ASN A 421 23.40 -8.97 10.52
C ASN A 421 21.98 -8.41 10.33
N LEU A 422 20.97 -9.27 10.07
CA LEU A 422 19.60 -8.84 9.79
C LEU A 422 18.75 -8.77 11.06
N MET A 423 18.13 -7.62 11.30
CA MET A 423 17.13 -7.39 12.34
C MET A 423 15.78 -7.01 11.75
N MET A 424 14.72 -7.23 12.53
CA MET A 424 13.32 -7.18 12.09
C MET A 424 12.52 -6.35 13.10
N ALA A 425 11.65 -5.47 12.60
CA ALA A 425 10.78 -4.61 13.40
C ALA A 425 9.40 -4.47 12.74
N GLY A 426 8.38 -4.03 13.50
CA GLY A 426 7.01 -3.96 12.99
C GLY A 426 6.46 -5.32 12.57
N LYS A 427 5.78 -5.37 11.41
CA LYS A 427 5.16 -6.58 10.85
C LYS A 427 6.16 -7.70 10.49
N HIS A 428 7.44 -7.37 10.42
CA HIS A 428 8.50 -8.31 10.04
C HIS A 428 8.99 -9.20 11.19
N ILE A 429 8.60 -8.93 12.45
CA ILE A 429 9.10 -9.71 13.60
C ILE A 429 8.61 -11.17 13.58
N SER A 430 9.40 -12.05 14.19
CA SER A 430 9.13 -13.48 14.07
C SER A 430 7.97 -13.94 14.95
N THR A 431 6.86 -14.25 14.29
CA THR A 431 5.56 -14.52 14.90
C THR A 431 4.83 -15.65 14.17
N THR A 432 3.99 -16.38 14.91
CA THR A 432 2.90 -17.16 14.32
C THR A 432 1.89 -16.22 13.66
N HIS A 433 1.03 -16.71 12.76
CA HIS A 433 -0.03 -15.88 12.14
C HIS A 433 -0.91 -15.19 13.22
N ILE A 434 -1.40 -15.97 14.19
CA ILE A 434 -2.21 -15.43 15.29
C ILE A 434 -1.40 -14.50 16.22
N GLY A 435 -0.16 -14.83 16.58
CA GLY A 435 0.69 -13.92 17.38
C GLY A 435 1.04 -12.62 16.66
N GLY A 436 1.26 -12.70 15.35
CA GLY A 436 1.47 -11.55 14.46
C GLY A 436 0.24 -10.65 14.42
N SER A 437 -0.96 -11.23 14.56
CA SER A 437 -2.25 -10.52 14.57
C SER A 437 -2.41 -9.48 15.70
N ASN A 438 -1.55 -9.50 16.72
CA ASN A 438 -1.45 -8.50 17.81
C ASN A 438 -0.16 -7.65 17.68
N ALA A 439 0.98 -8.30 17.47
CA ALA A 439 2.29 -7.63 17.41
C ALA A 439 2.48 -6.65 16.22
N LYS A 440 1.61 -6.71 15.20
CA LYS A 440 1.65 -5.88 13.98
C LYS A 440 1.40 -4.39 14.19
N PHE A 441 0.79 -4.00 15.31
CA PHE A 441 0.30 -2.63 15.53
C PHE A 441 1.43 -1.60 15.45
N MET A 442 1.15 -0.40 14.95
CA MET A 442 2.20 0.56 14.61
C MET A 442 3.01 1.03 15.83
N ALA A 443 2.37 1.21 16.98
CA ALA A 443 3.03 1.52 18.25
C ALA A 443 3.93 0.35 18.75
N ASN A 444 3.41 -0.88 18.72
CA ASN A 444 4.17 -2.11 19.01
C ASN A 444 5.40 -2.22 18.09
N GLY A 445 5.22 -1.94 16.80
CA GLY A 445 6.30 -1.87 15.81
C GLY A 445 7.34 -0.78 16.10
N GLY A 446 6.93 0.38 16.59
CA GLY A 446 7.82 1.44 17.09
C GLY A 446 8.66 0.99 18.28
N GLN A 447 8.10 0.21 19.20
CA GLN A 447 8.87 -0.39 20.30
C GLN A 447 9.91 -1.40 19.79
N HIS A 448 9.55 -2.29 18.85
CA HIS A 448 10.50 -3.19 18.19
C HIS A 448 11.68 -2.42 17.57
N ALA A 449 11.39 -1.28 16.94
CA ALA A 449 12.37 -0.42 16.32
C ALA A 449 13.34 0.27 17.31
N LEU A 450 12.89 0.62 18.52
CA LEU A 450 13.79 1.12 19.57
C LEU A 450 14.79 0.04 20.00
N ALA A 451 14.33 -1.20 20.17
CA ALA A 451 15.18 -2.33 20.54
C ALA A 451 16.19 -2.69 19.43
N THR A 452 15.76 -2.73 18.16
CA THR A 452 16.67 -3.04 17.05
C THR A 452 17.66 -1.92 16.76
N ALA A 453 17.29 -0.65 16.97
CA ALA A 453 18.22 0.48 16.89
C ALA A 453 19.27 0.47 18.01
N ALA A 454 18.86 0.16 19.25
CA ALA A 454 19.78 -0.05 20.37
C ALA A 454 20.72 -1.22 20.08
N ALA A 455 20.19 -2.35 19.59
CA ALA A 455 21.00 -3.51 19.21
C ALA A 455 21.98 -3.18 18.08
N ALA A 456 21.58 -2.45 17.05
CA ALA A 456 22.46 -2.07 15.93
C ALA A 456 23.64 -1.21 16.39
N HIS A 457 23.38 -0.22 17.26
CA HIS A 457 24.43 0.57 17.90
C HIS A 457 25.41 -0.29 18.71
N LEU A 458 24.90 -1.24 19.50
CA LEU A 458 25.74 -2.14 20.30
C LEU A 458 26.51 -3.15 19.44
N CYS A 459 25.92 -3.63 18.32
CA CYS A 459 26.61 -4.47 17.32
C CYS A 459 27.83 -3.73 16.77
N LYS A 460 27.70 -2.44 16.42
CA LYS A 460 28.83 -1.59 16.04
C LYS A 460 29.82 -1.41 17.18
N LYS A 461 29.36 -1.06 18.39
CA LYS A 461 30.22 -0.82 19.57
C LYS A 461 31.09 -2.03 19.93
N TYR A 462 30.53 -3.23 19.86
CA TYR A 462 31.19 -4.48 20.24
C TYR A 462 31.69 -5.33 19.06
N GLN A 463 31.58 -4.83 17.83
CA GLN A 463 31.98 -5.53 16.59
C GLN A 463 31.41 -6.95 16.52
N THR A 464 30.10 -7.07 16.79
CA THR A 464 29.41 -8.36 16.94
C THR A 464 28.03 -8.35 16.28
N THR A 465 27.39 -9.51 16.25
CA THR A 465 26.06 -9.73 15.64
C THR A 465 24.93 -9.50 16.66
N PRO A 466 23.66 -9.36 16.25
CA PRO A 466 22.52 -9.32 17.16
C PRO A 466 22.48 -10.52 18.11
N ARG A 467 22.85 -11.72 17.62
CA ARG A 467 23.04 -12.93 18.42
C ARG A 467 24.15 -12.76 19.46
N GLY A 468 25.29 -12.18 19.09
CA GLY A 468 26.37 -11.85 20.03
C GLY A 468 25.95 -10.82 21.10
N ILE A 469 25.05 -9.88 20.76
CA ILE A 469 24.44 -8.95 21.73
C ILE A 469 23.48 -9.69 22.67
N HIS A 470 22.64 -10.60 22.16
CA HIS A 470 21.79 -11.46 22.98
C HIS A 470 22.62 -12.27 23.99
N ASP A 471 23.70 -12.91 23.53
CA ASP A 471 24.47 -13.84 24.35
C ASP A 471 25.37 -13.14 25.40
N ASN A 472 25.90 -11.94 25.09
CA ASN A 472 26.96 -11.32 25.90
C ASN A 472 26.63 -9.91 26.43
N HIS A 473 25.67 -9.19 25.82
CA HIS A 473 25.42 -7.76 26.09
C HIS A 473 23.94 -7.42 26.39
N LEU A 474 23.11 -8.44 26.67
CA LEU A 474 21.66 -8.29 26.85
C LEU A 474 21.25 -7.25 27.90
N GLN A 475 21.99 -7.13 29.01
CA GLN A 475 21.66 -6.14 30.05
C GLN A 475 21.87 -4.70 29.57
N GLU A 476 22.92 -4.46 28.78
CA GLU A 476 23.16 -3.16 28.17
C GLU A 476 22.14 -2.88 27.05
N LEU A 477 21.75 -3.89 26.26
CA LEU A 477 20.67 -3.75 25.29
C LEU A 477 19.36 -3.31 25.97
N LYS A 478 18.97 -3.93 27.08
CA LYS A 478 17.78 -3.53 27.85
C LYS A 478 17.91 -2.10 28.39
N ALA A 479 19.07 -1.74 28.94
CA ALA A 479 19.33 -0.38 29.46
C ALA A 479 19.27 0.69 28.34
N THR A 480 19.92 0.46 27.20
CA THR A 480 19.92 1.37 26.05
C THR A 480 18.51 1.50 25.45
N THR A 481 17.78 0.39 25.31
CA THR A 481 16.38 0.39 24.82
C THR A 481 15.48 1.19 25.77
N GLY A 482 15.62 0.98 27.08
CA GLY A 482 14.87 1.73 28.11
C GLY A 482 15.16 3.23 28.07
N ASN A 483 16.44 3.61 27.91
CA ASN A 483 16.84 5.02 27.80
C ASN A 483 16.29 5.70 26.53
N LEU A 484 16.20 4.99 25.41
CA LEU A 484 15.56 5.51 24.18
C LEU A 484 14.04 5.71 24.34
N GLY A 485 13.38 4.94 25.21
CA GLY A 485 11.96 5.07 25.50
C GLY A 485 11.61 6.22 26.47
N GLN A 486 12.58 6.69 27.27
CA GLN A 486 12.37 7.82 28.18
C GLN A 486 12.11 9.10 27.39
N GLY A 487 11.00 9.77 27.70
CA GLY A 487 10.53 10.97 26.99
C GLY A 487 9.67 10.72 25.76
N ILE A 488 9.53 9.47 25.29
CA ILE A 488 8.52 9.08 24.29
C ILE A 488 7.25 8.55 24.99
N TRP A 489 7.41 7.89 26.14
CA TRP A 489 6.33 7.21 26.87
C TRP A 489 6.33 7.56 28.37
N ASP A 490 6.13 8.83 28.74
CA ASP A 490 5.93 9.19 30.15
C ASP A 490 4.55 8.66 30.61
N ARG A 491 4.56 7.50 31.28
CA ARG A 491 3.38 6.76 31.76
C ARG A 491 2.71 7.48 32.94
N LYS A 492 2.14 8.67 32.69
CA LYS A 492 1.34 9.46 33.65
C LYS A 492 0.09 10.10 33.04
N SER A 493 -0.69 9.33 32.28
CA SER A 493 -2.12 9.58 32.14
C SER A 493 -2.87 8.30 31.71
N ASP A 494 -3.88 7.95 32.52
CA ASP A 494 -4.96 6.96 32.37
C ASP A 494 -4.76 5.63 31.62
N ASN A 495 -5.17 4.56 32.31
CA ASN A 495 -5.52 3.26 31.73
C ASN A 495 -6.79 3.38 30.86
N ARG A 496 -6.69 4.00 29.69
CA ARG A 496 -7.69 3.98 28.61
C ARG A 496 -6.98 3.85 27.27
N LEU A 497 -6.70 2.60 26.91
CA LEU A 497 -7.03 2.11 25.58
C LEU A 497 -8.51 1.71 25.69
#